data_AF-A0A925H657-F1
#
_entry.id   AF-A0A925H657-F1
#
_cell.length_a   1.000
_cell.length_b   1.000
_cell.length_c   1.000
_cell.angle_alpha   90.00
_cell.angle_beta   90.00
_cell.angle_gamma   90.00
#
_symmetry.space_group_name_H-M   'P 1'
#
loop_
_entity.id
_entity.type
_entity.pdbx_description
1 polymer ?
#
loop_
_entity_poly.entity_id
_entity_poly.type
_entity_poly.pdbx_seq_one_letter_code
_entity_poly.pdbx_strand_id
1 'polypeptide(L)'
;MFRFEHKREPVVSSAVFVGRLLWSTIIGGIIIGVSLAGGMAGYMKYAHLDLTDAFLNAAMILGGMGPVATLDNDTAKIFAGAYALYAGLILIAVSGIILAPAIHRVLHSLHAEDQG
;
A
#
# COMPACT_ATOMS: atom_id res chain seq x y z
N MET A 1 6.67 -3.48 -30.33
CA MET A 1 7.79 -4.30 -30.82
C MET A 1 8.63 -4.68 -29.60
N PHE A 2 8.33 -5.84 -29.03
CA PHE A 2 8.95 -6.35 -27.80
C PHE A 2 10.40 -6.71 -28.12
N ARG A 3 11.35 -5.95 -27.56
CA ARG A 3 12.77 -6.25 -27.67
C ARG A 3 13.21 -6.84 -26.34
N PHE A 4 13.39 -8.16 -26.33
CA PHE A 4 13.93 -8.90 -25.20
C PHE A 4 15.45 -8.65 -25.13
N GLU A 5 15.92 -8.07 -24.02
CA GLU A 5 17.35 -7.90 -23.75
C GLU A 5 17.97 -9.16 -23.13
N HIS A 6 19.25 -9.38 -23.46
CA HIS A 6 19.98 -10.65 -23.38
C HIS A 6 20.53 -10.95 -21.98
N LYS A 7 20.74 -12.26 -21.72
CA LYS A 7 21.27 -12.92 -20.49
C LYS A 7 22.64 -12.42 -19.95
N ARG A 8 23.18 -11.27 -20.37
CA ARG A 8 24.51 -10.76 -19.96
C ARG A 8 24.55 -9.25 -19.70
N GLU A 9 23.41 -8.60 -19.45
CA GLU A 9 23.43 -7.18 -19.10
C GLU A 9 23.81 -6.96 -17.63
N PRO A 10 24.74 -6.02 -17.34
CA PRO A 10 25.16 -5.72 -15.98
C PRO A 10 23.96 -5.20 -15.19
N VAL A 11 23.93 -5.54 -13.90
CA VAL A 11 22.86 -5.19 -12.94
C VAL A 11 22.24 -3.84 -13.29
N VAL A 12 20.96 -3.87 -13.69
CA VAL A 12 20.16 -2.73 -14.17
C VAL A 12 20.60 -1.43 -13.51
N SER A 13 20.95 -0.42 -14.33
CA SER A 13 21.48 0.85 -13.84
C SER A 13 20.60 1.40 -12.71
N SER A 14 21.23 1.93 -11.67
CA SER A 14 20.54 2.41 -10.47
C SER A 14 19.42 3.41 -10.79
N ALA A 15 19.50 4.13 -11.91
CA ALA A 15 18.47 5.04 -12.41
C ALA A 15 17.16 4.35 -12.83
N VAL A 16 17.22 3.21 -13.52
CA VAL A 16 16.01 2.46 -13.93
C VAL A 16 15.36 1.79 -12.72
N PHE A 17 16.16 1.31 -11.77
CA PHE A 17 15.66 0.78 -10.50
C PHE A 17 14.93 1.86 -9.68
N VAL A 18 15.51 3.05 -9.56
CA VAL A 18 14.86 4.19 -8.88
C VAL A 18 13.56 4.57 -9.59
N GLY A 19 13.54 4.58 -10.93
CA GLY A 19 12.31 4.82 -11.69
C GLY A 19 11.20 3.80 -11.39
N ARG A 20 11.53 2.51 -11.30
CA ARG A 20 10.57 1.45 -10.93
C ARG A 20 10.07 1.60 -9.50
N LEU A 21 10.96 1.89 -8.55
CA LEU A 21 10.59 2.11 -7.16
C LEU A 21 9.66 3.32 -7.02
N LEU A 22 10.00 4.45 -7.65
CA LEU A 22 9.16 5.65 -7.67
C LEU A 22 7.78 5.36 -8.25
N TRP A 23 7.70 4.64 -9.37
CA TRP A 23 6.43 4.29 -9.98
C TRP A 23 5.59 3.38 -9.09
N SER A 24 6.20 2.36 -8.48
CA SER A 24 5.54 1.50 -7.49
C SER A 24 5.04 2.30 -6.27
N THR A 25 5.83 3.25 -5.78
CA THR A 25 5.44 4.13 -4.68
C THR A 25 4.27 5.05 -5.06
N ILE A 26 4.25 5.60 -6.28
CA ILE A 26 3.12 6.42 -6.76
C ILE A 26 1.85 5.58 -6.84
N ILE A 27 1.91 4.39 -7.43
CA ILE A 27 0.76 3.47 -7.50
C ILE A 27 0.28 3.12 -6.09
N GLY A 28 1.19 2.75 -5.19
CA GLY A 28 0.86 2.47 -3.79
C GLY A 28 0.22 3.65 -3.08
N GLY A 29 0.74 4.86 -3.31
CA GLY A 29 0.20 6.11 -2.75
C GLY A 29 -1.21 6.42 -3.25
N ILE A 30 -1.50 6.18 -4.54
CA ILE A 30 -2.85 6.33 -5.09
C ILE A 30 -3.82 5.35 -4.44
N ILE A 31 -3.43 4.07 -4.31
CA ILE A 31 -4.25 3.05 -3.66
C ILE A 31 -4.56 3.47 -2.22
N ILE A 32 -3.53 3.84 -1.45
CA ILE A 32 -3.68 4.34 -0.07
C ILE A 32 -4.61 5.56 -0.03
N GLY A 33 -4.44 6.53 -0.93
CA GLY A 33 -5.25 7.74 -0.99
C GLY A 33 -6.74 7.44 -1.24
N VAL A 34 -7.05 6.53 -2.16
CA VAL A 34 -8.42 6.10 -2.43
C VAL A 34 -9.01 5.34 -1.24
N SER A 35 -8.25 4.41 -0.66
CA SER A 35 -8.66 3.66 0.54
C SER A 35 -8.92 4.58 1.74
N LEU A 36 -8.09 5.61 1.92
CA LEU A 36 -8.25 6.62 2.97
C LEU A 36 -9.51 7.45 2.75
N ALA A 37 -9.73 7.96 1.54
CA ALA A 37 -10.93 8.73 1.20
C ALA A 37 -12.22 7.90 1.40
N GLY A 38 -12.20 6.62 1.03
CA GLY A 38 -13.31 5.70 1.28
C GLY A 38 -13.58 5.49 2.77
N GLY A 39 -12.52 5.35 3.58
CA GLY A 39 -12.63 5.27 5.04
C GLY A 39 -13.22 6.51 5.66
N MET A 40 -12.71 7.68 5.28
CA MET A 40 -13.20 8.98 5.72
C MET A 40 -14.69 9.13 5.42
N ALA A 41 -15.11 8.85 4.18
CA ALA A 41 -16.51 8.94 3.79
C ALA A 41 -17.42 8.00 4.62
N GLY A 42 -16.95 6.79 4.92
CA GLY A 42 -17.70 5.87 5.76
C GLY A 42 -17.76 6.30 7.23
N TYR A 43 -16.67 6.82 7.80
CA TYR A 43 -16.68 7.36 9.16
C TYR A 43 -17.58 8.59 9.30
N MET A 44 -17.56 9.51 8.33
CA MET A 44 -18.46 10.65 8.31
C MET A 44 -19.93 10.21 8.19
N LYS A 45 -20.21 9.15 7.42
CA LYS A 45 -21.58 8.67 7.17
C LYS A 45 -22.15 7.84 8.32
N TYR A 46 -21.37 6.89 8.85
CA TYR A 46 -21.85 5.88 9.81
C TYR A 46 -21.51 6.23 11.26
N ALA A 47 -20.42 6.96 11.49
CA ALA A 47 -19.99 7.38 12.84
C ALA A 47 -20.21 8.89 13.09
N HIS A 48 -20.73 9.63 12.10
CA HIS A 48 -21.00 11.08 12.20
C HIS A 48 -19.79 11.91 12.64
N LEU A 49 -18.58 11.45 12.28
CA LEU A 49 -17.34 12.17 12.59
C LEU A 49 -17.14 13.35 11.65
N ASP A 50 -16.54 14.41 12.17
CA ASP A 50 -16.07 15.53 11.35
C ASP A 50 -14.90 15.09 10.46
N LEU A 51 -14.58 15.88 9.43
CA LEU A 51 -13.59 15.51 8.42
C LEU A 51 -12.21 15.15 9.03
N THR A 52 -11.75 15.92 10.02
CA THR A 52 -10.45 15.70 10.67
C THR A 52 -10.45 14.41 11.49
N ASP A 53 -11.54 14.14 12.22
CA ASP A 53 -11.67 12.91 13.00
C ASP A 53 -11.85 11.68 12.11
N ALA A 54 -12.61 11.81 11.02
CA ALA A 54 -12.76 10.79 10.01
C ALA A 54 -11.43 10.46 9.34
N PHE A 55 -10.61 11.47 9.03
CA PHE A 55 -9.24 11.30 8.52
C PHE A 55 -8.39 10.55 9.53
N LEU A 56 -8.35 11.00 10.79
CA LEU A 56 -7.55 10.38 11.84
C LEU A 56 -7.91 8.90 12.01
N ASN A 57 -9.20 8.58 12.13
CA ASN A 57 -9.66 7.20 12.35
C ASN A 57 -9.40 6.31 11.12
N ALA A 58 -9.60 6.82 9.91
CA ALA A 58 -9.30 6.07 8.70
C ALA A 58 -7.78 5.82 8.54
N ALA A 59 -6.97 6.83 8.80
CA ALA A 59 -5.51 6.74 8.72
C ALA A 59 -4.93 5.78 9.77
N MET A 60 -5.44 5.80 11.00
CA MET A 60 -5.03 4.88 12.06
C MET A 60 -5.27 3.43 11.65
N ILE A 61 -6.45 3.11 11.11
CA ILE A 61 -6.76 1.76 10.61
C ILE A 61 -5.89 1.36 9.42
N LEU A 62 -5.68 2.26 8.45
CA LEU A 62 -4.74 1.99 7.35
C LEU A 62 -3.32 1.74 7.84
N GLY A 63 -2.92 2.41 8.92
CA GLY A 63 -1.64 2.23 9.59
C GLY A 63 -1.56 0.97 10.46
N GLY A 64 -2.65 0.20 10.59
CA GLY A 64 -2.71 -1.03 11.38
C GLY A 64 -3.08 -0.82 12.85
N MET A 65 -3.43 0.39 13.26
CA MET A 65 -3.93 0.71 14.60
C MET A 65 -5.46 0.76 14.63
N GLY A 66 -6.07 0.64 15.81
CA GLY A 66 -7.52 0.77 15.95
C GLY A 66 -8.02 2.22 15.75
N PRO A 67 -9.35 2.41 15.61
CA PRO A 67 -9.93 3.74 15.63
C PRO A 67 -9.73 4.40 17.00
N VAL A 68 -9.58 5.72 17.01
CA VAL A 68 -9.40 6.56 18.21
C VAL A 68 -10.75 6.99 18.78
N ALA A 69 -11.72 7.24 17.90
CA ALA A 69 -13.04 7.69 18.30
C ALA A 69 -13.84 6.54 18.93
N THR A 70 -14.68 6.87 19.92
CA THR A 70 -15.67 5.95 20.46
C THR A 70 -16.80 5.75 19.46
N LEU A 71 -17.12 4.49 19.16
CA LEU A 71 -18.17 4.12 18.20
C LEU A 71 -19.44 3.71 18.95
N ASP A 72 -20.41 4.63 19.03
CA ASP A 72 -21.59 4.47 19.88
C ASP A 72 -22.74 3.70 19.21
N ASN A 73 -22.67 3.46 17.90
CA ASN A 73 -23.70 2.75 17.14
C ASN A 73 -23.17 1.49 16.44
N ASP A 74 -24.03 0.49 16.28
CA ASP A 74 -23.64 -0.81 15.74
C ASP A 74 -23.25 -0.74 14.26
N THR A 75 -23.84 0.17 13.49
CA THR A 75 -23.49 0.36 12.07
C THR A 75 -22.05 0.87 11.92
N ALA A 76 -21.61 1.79 12.79
CA ALA A 76 -20.26 2.31 12.84
C ALA A 76 -19.25 1.23 13.22
N LYS A 77 -19.59 0.37 14.18
CA LYS A 77 -18.75 -0.78 14.59
C LYS A 77 -18.59 -1.79 13.46
N ILE A 78 -19.68 -2.15 12.79
CA ILE A 78 -19.65 -3.06 11.63
C ILE A 78 -18.82 -2.46 10.50
N PHE A 79 -19.02 -1.18 10.21
CA PHE A 79 -18.22 -0.46 9.21
C PHE A 79 -16.73 -0.47 9.58
N ALA A 80 -16.37 -0.06 10.80
CA ALA A 80 -14.99 -0.01 11.26
C ALA A 80 -14.32 -1.39 11.19
N GLY A 81 -15.03 -2.46 11.58
CA GLY A 81 -14.54 -3.83 11.47
C GLY A 81 -14.30 -4.27 10.03
N ALA A 82 -15.27 -4.05 9.13
CA ALA A 82 -15.12 -4.37 7.71
C ALA A 82 -14.00 -3.56 7.05
N TYR A 83 -13.91 -2.27 7.39
CA TYR A 83 -12.88 -1.38 6.91
C TYR A 83 -11.49 -1.80 7.42
N ALA A 84 -11.37 -2.26 8.67
CA ALA A 84 -10.11 -2.79 9.21
C ALA A 84 -9.62 -4.04 8.47
N LEU A 85 -10.51 -4.98 8.15
CA LEU A 85 -10.16 -6.16 7.36
C LEU A 85 -9.66 -5.77 5.97
N TYR A 86 -10.39 -4.87 5.31
CA TYR A 86 -9.99 -4.33 4.01
C TYR A 86 -8.63 -3.61 4.08
N ALA A 87 -8.46 -2.71 5.04
CA ALA A 87 -7.25 -1.90 5.21
C ALA A 87 -6.02 -2.76 5.48
N GLY A 88 -6.14 -3.80 6.32
CA GLY A 88 -5.07 -4.75 6.56
C GLY A 88 -4.60 -5.46 5.29
N LEU A 89 -5.53 -5.92 4.45
CA LEU A 89 -5.19 -6.55 3.16
C LEU A 89 -4.54 -5.55 2.19
N ILE A 90 -5.05 -4.31 2.13
CA ILE A 90 -4.48 -3.25 1.30
C ILE A 90 -3.06 -2.89 1.76
N LEU A 91 -2.81 -2.79 3.06
CA LEU A 91 -1.47 -2.51 3.60
C LEU A 91 -0.46 -3.56 3.14
N ILE A 92 -0.82 -4.85 3.22
CA ILE A 92 0.01 -5.96 2.75
C ILE A 92 0.23 -5.88 1.24
N ALA A 93 -0.84 -5.65 0.47
CA ALA A 93 -0.76 -5.57 -0.99
C ALA A 93 0.13 -4.41 -1.47
N VAL A 94 -0.05 -3.22 -0.89
CA VAL A 94 0.74 -2.03 -1.23
C VAL A 94 2.20 -2.21 -0.82
N SER A 95 2.46 -2.80 0.36
CA SER A 95 3.83 -3.15 0.77
C SER A 95 4.48 -4.08 -0.26
N GLY A 96 3.75 -5.08 -0.75
CA GLY A 96 4.20 -5.98 -1.81
C GLY A 96 4.54 -5.25 -3.12
N ILE A 97 3.70 -4.31 -3.56
CA ILE A 97 3.93 -3.52 -4.78
C ILE A 97 5.21 -2.67 -4.68
N ILE A 98 5.42 -2.03 -3.53
CA ILE A 98 6.58 -1.18 -3.28
C ILE A 98 7.86 -2.01 -3.14
N LEU A 99 7.80 -3.15 -2.44
CA LEU A 99 8.96 -4.01 -2.20
C LEU A 99 9.30 -4.94 -3.37
N ALA A 100 8.37 -5.25 -4.27
CA ALA A 100 8.58 -6.11 -5.43
C ALA A 100 9.86 -5.80 -6.24
N PRO A 101 10.15 -4.55 -6.66
CA PRO A 101 11.37 -4.24 -7.39
C PRO A 101 12.64 -4.50 -6.57
N ALA A 102 12.61 -4.27 -5.25
CA ALA A 102 13.74 -4.53 -4.37
C ALA A 102 13.99 -6.04 -4.19
N ILE A 103 12.93 -6.81 -3.92
CA ILE A 103 13.00 -8.27 -3.78
C ILE A 103 13.50 -8.90 -5.09
N HIS A 104 12.95 -8.47 -6.23
CA HIS A 104 13.39 -8.94 -7.54
C HIS A 104 14.89 -8.64 -7.79
N ARG A 105 15.38 -7.47 -7.36
CA ARG A 105 16.81 -7.11 -7.49
C ARG A 105 17.71 -8.01 -6.65
N VAL A 106 17.34 -8.26 -5.39
CA VAL A 106 18.09 -9.15 -4.49
C VAL A 106 18.13 -10.58 -5.01
N LEU A 107 16.99 -11.11 -5.46
CA LEU A 107 16.95 -12.46 -6.05
C LEU A 107 17.80 -12.55 -7.31
N HIS A 108 17.76 -11.52 -8.16
CA HIS A 108 18.58 -11.51 -9.38
C HIS A 108 20.08 -11.40 -9.07
N SER A 109 20.50 -10.68 -8.03
CA SER A 109 21.94 -10.62 -7.66
C SER A 109 22.45 -11.96 -7.12
N LEU A 110 21.65 -12.69 -6.34
CA LEU A 110 22.04 -13.99 -5.78
C LEU A 110 22.19 -15.07 -6.87
N HIS A 111 21.29 -15.12 -7.86
CA HIS A 111 21.40 -16.08 -8.97
C HIS A 111 22.50 -15.72 -9.99
N ALA A 112 22.97 -14.46 -9.97
CA ALA A 112 24.09 -14.03 -10.81
C ALA A 112 25.44 -14.44 -10.22
N GLU A 113 25.54 -14.58 -8.89
CA GLU A 113 26.73 -15.09 -8.19
C GLU A 113 26.90 -16.60 -8.36
N ASP A 114 25.80 -17.35 -8.52
CA ASP A 114 25.81 -18.82 -8.66
C ASP A 114 26.25 -19.31 -10.07
N GLN A 115 26.45 -18.39 -11.02
CA GLN A 115 26.83 -18.68 -12.43
C GLN A 115 28.24 -18.16 -12.80
N GLY A 116 29.03 -17.69 -11.83
CA GLY A 116 30.41 -17.23 -12.01
C GLY A 116 31.41 -18.10 -11.26
#